data_AF-A0A353ZPE7-F1
#
_entry.id   AF-A0A353ZPE7-F1
#
_cell.length_a   1.000
_cell.length_b   1.000
_cell.length_c   1.000
_cell.angle_alpha   90.00
_cell.angle_beta   90.00
_cell.angle_gamma   90.00
#
_symmetry.space_group_name_H-M   'P 1'
#
loop_
_entity.id
_entity.type
_entity.pdbx_description
1 polymer ?
#
loop_
_entity_poly.entity_id
_entity_poly.type
_entity_poly.pdbx_seq_one_letter_code
_entity_poly.pdbx_strand_id
1 'polypeptide(L)'
;VDEAKKLNIPVVAILDTNCDPDEVDFPIPGNDDAIRSVNLLTRVVADAVAEGLIARNQRATGTTEAPEEPLAEWERELLEGSKTEEAPAAEAAPAAEEAAAPA
;
A
#
# COMPACT_ATOMS: atom_id res chain seq x y z
N VAL A 1 10.21 -18.40 1.73
CA VAL A 1 9.16 -19.31 1.24
C VAL A 1 9.23 -20.70 1.87
N ASP A 2 10.42 -21.29 2.00
CA ASP A 2 10.60 -22.68 2.51
C ASP A 2 10.10 -22.93 3.93
N GLU A 3 10.30 -21.98 4.86
CA GLU A 3 9.83 -22.13 6.24
C GLU A 3 8.30 -22.08 6.32
N ALA A 4 7.67 -21.17 5.57
CA ALA A 4 6.22 -21.07 5.48
C ALA A 4 5.61 -22.35 4.88
N LYS A 5 6.19 -22.88 3.79
CA LYS A 5 5.79 -24.17 3.21
C LYS A 5 5.89 -25.31 4.21
N LYS A 6 6.99 -25.40 4.98
CA LYS A 6 7.17 -26.43 6.01
C LYS A 6 6.08 -26.36 7.10
N LEU A 7 5.63 -25.16 7.42
CA LEU A 7 4.58 -24.91 8.41
C LEU A 7 3.16 -24.97 7.83
N ASN A 8 2.99 -25.28 6.54
CA ASN A 8 1.71 -25.21 5.82
C ASN A 8 1.03 -23.83 5.92
N ILE A 9 1.83 -22.77 5.95
CA ILE A 9 1.33 -21.40 5.92
C ILE A 9 1.21 -20.99 4.45
N PRO A 10 0.02 -20.55 3.99
CA PRO A 10 -0.17 -20.10 2.61
C PRO A 10 0.67 -18.86 2.32
N VAL A 11 1.34 -18.85 1.17
CA VAL A 11 2.28 -17.81 0.75
C VAL A 11 1.68 -16.99 -0.38
N VAL A 12 1.67 -15.67 -0.18
CA VAL A 12 1.39 -14.66 -1.21
C VAL A 12 2.70 -13.95 -1.51
N ALA A 13 3.10 -13.82 -2.77
CA ALA A 13 4.35 -13.14 -3.14
C ALA A 13 4.28 -12.48 -4.52
N ILE A 14 5.10 -11.43 -4.69
CA ILE A 14 5.38 -10.81 -5.98
C ILE A 14 6.39 -11.70 -6.70
N LEU A 15 6.13 -12.04 -7.96
CA LEU A 15 7.01 -12.85 -8.79
C LEU A 15 7.50 -12.05 -9.99
N ASP A 16 8.82 -11.88 -10.09
CA ASP A 16 9.51 -11.41 -11.29
C ASP A 16 10.04 -12.58 -12.14
N THR A 17 10.69 -12.27 -13.25
CA THR A 17 11.17 -13.20 -14.28
C THR A 17 12.14 -14.29 -13.79
N ASN A 18 12.74 -14.11 -12.61
CA ASN A 18 13.74 -15.01 -12.03
C ASN A 18 13.20 -15.88 -10.88
N CYS A 19 11.92 -15.77 -10.52
CA CYS A 19 11.31 -16.52 -9.43
C CYS A 19 10.45 -17.69 -9.96
N ASP A 20 10.46 -18.83 -9.26
CA ASP A 20 9.67 -20.01 -9.62
C ASP A 20 8.22 -19.88 -9.10
N PRO A 21 7.21 -19.86 -9.99
CA PRO A 21 5.81 -19.70 -9.60
C PRO A 21 5.23 -20.91 -8.85
N ASP A 22 5.84 -22.08 -8.94
CA ASP A 22 5.36 -23.28 -8.23
C ASP A 22 5.64 -23.19 -6.71
N GLU A 23 6.40 -22.18 -6.28
CA GLU A 23 6.75 -21.99 -4.88
C GLU A 23 5.76 -21.14 -4.07
N VAL A 24 4.73 -20.59 -4.71
CA VAL A 24 3.84 -19.60 -4.11
C VAL A 24 2.39 -19.98 -4.39
N ASP A 25 1.55 -19.98 -3.36
CA ASP A 25 0.14 -20.37 -3.49
C ASP A 25 -0.70 -19.31 -4.22
N PHE A 26 -0.38 -18.04 -3.97
CA PHE A 26 -1.04 -16.88 -4.58
C PHE A 26 -0.01 -15.96 -5.24
N PRO A 27 0.43 -16.30 -6.46
CA PRO A 27 1.43 -15.51 -7.17
C PRO A 27 0.86 -14.20 -7.72
N ILE A 28 1.59 -13.10 -7.53
CA ILE A 28 1.31 -11.79 -8.14
C ILE A 28 2.44 -11.48 -9.13
N PRO A 29 2.22 -11.59 -10.45
CA PRO A 29 3.24 -11.24 -11.44
C PRO A 29 3.55 -9.74 -11.36
N GLY A 30 4.84 -9.39 -11.21
CA GLY A 30 5.25 -7.99 -11.08
C GLY A 30 6.75 -7.83 -10.95
N ASN A 31 7.22 -6.58 -11.04
CA ASN A 31 8.62 -6.25 -10.87
C ASN A 31 8.93 -6.04 -9.37
N ASP A 32 9.78 -6.87 -8.80
CA ASP A 32 10.23 -6.80 -7.40
C ASP A 32 11.51 -5.96 -7.21
N ASP A 33 12.30 -5.74 -8.26
CA ASP A 33 13.50 -4.89 -8.24
C ASP A 33 13.18 -3.39 -8.07
N ALA A 34 12.01 -2.94 -8.52
CA ALA A 34 11.67 -1.52 -8.54
C ALA A 34 10.97 -1.06 -7.26
N ILE A 35 11.58 -0.12 -6.52
CA ILE A 35 11.01 0.44 -5.28
C ILE A 35 9.58 0.98 -5.44
N ARG A 36 9.27 1.63 -6.57
CA ARG A 36 7.91 2.14 -6.85
C ARG A 36 6.91 1.01 -7.02
N SER A 37 7.31 -0.09 -7.65
CA SER A 37 6.48 -1.27 -7.88
C SER A 37 6.19 -1.98 -6.56
N VAL A 38 7.25 -2.21 -5.76
CA VAL A 38 7.12 -2.80 -4.42
C VAL A 38 6.22 -1.93 -3.54
N ASN A 39 6.44 -0.62 -3.46
CA ASN A 39 5.61 0.29 -2.66
C ASN A 39 4.14 0.30 -3.11
N LEU A 40 3.89 0.25 -4.41
CA LEU A 40 2.53 0.19 -4.94
C LEU A 40 1.84 -1.11 -4.51
N LEU A 41 2.50 -2.25 -4.72
CA LEU A 41 1.93 -3.55 -4.44
C LEU A 41 1.73 -3.78 -2.94
N THR A 42 2.70 -3.41 -2.11
CA THR A 42 2.58 -3.52 -0.65
C THR A 42 1.49 -2.61 -0.10
N ARG A 43 1.35 -1.39 -0.62
CA ARG A 43 0.26 -0.47 -0.22
C ARG A 43 -1.12 -1.06 -0.55
N VAL A 44 -1.31 -1.57 -1.76
CA VAL A 44 -2.59 -2.18 -2.17
C VAL A 44 -2.92 -3.39 -1.29
N VAL A 45 -1.93 -4.22 -0.96
CA VAL A 45 -2.12 -5.36 -0.05
C VAL A 45 -2.46 -4.89 1.37
N ALA A 46 -1.79 -3.85 1.87
CA ALA A 46 -2.08 -3.28 3.19
C ALA A 46 -3.50 -2.72 3.27
N ASP A 47 -3.95 -1.99 2.26
CA ASP A 47 -5.32 -1.46 2.17
C ASP A 47 -6.36 -2.60 2.17
N ALA A 48 -6.11 -3.67 1.41
CA ALA A 48 -6.99 -4.84 1.38
C ALA A 48 -7.05 -5.57 2.74
N VAL A 49 -5.92 -5.69 3.44
CA VAL A 49 -5.87 -6.28 4.79
C VAL A 49 -6.64 -5.41 5.79
N ALA A 50 -6.47 -4.08 5.72
CA ALA A 50 -7.20 -3.15 6.57
C ALA A 50 -8.72 -3.24 6.36
N GLU A 51 -9.17 -3.26 5.12
CA GLU A 51 -10.59 -3.47 4.79
C GLU A 51 -11.10 -4.81 5.33
N GLY A 52 -10.32 -5.88 5.15
CA GLY A 52 -10.64 -7.21 5.64
C GLY A 52 -10.77 -7.27 7.17
N LEU A 53 -9.89 -6.59 7.90
CA LEU A 53 -9.94 -6.48 9.37
C LEU A 53 -11.18 -5.71 9.83
N ILE A 54 -11.49 -4.58 9.20
CA ILE A 54 -12.70 -3.79 9.49
C ILE A 54 -13.95 -4.64 9.26
N ALA A 55 -14.05 -5.30 8.11
CA ALA A 55 -15.20 -6.15 7.78
C ALA A 55 -15.32 -7.36 8.73
N ARG A 56 -14.19 -7.96 9.14
CA ARG A 56 -14.16 -9.04 10.14
C ARG A 56 -14.70 -8.56 11.48
N ASN A 57 -14.25 -7.41 11.96
CA ASN A 57 -14.69 -6.83 13.23
C ASN A 57 -16.17 -6.46 13.21
N GLN A 58 -16.64 -5.85 12.12
CA GLN A 58 -18.08 -5.57 11.92
C GLN A 58 -18.93 -6.85 12.02
N ARG A 59 -18.48 -7.95 11.39
CA ARG A 59 -19.16 -9.25 11.46
C ARG A 59 -19.10 -9.88 12.85
N ALA A 60 -18.00 -9.70 13.59
CA ALA A 60 -17.80 -10.30 14.90
C ALA A 60 -18.53 -9.57 16.03
N THR A 61 -18.55 -8.24 15.98
CA THR A 61 -19.01 -7.38 17.10
C THR A 61 -20.36 -6.70 16.80
N GLY A 62 -20.80 -6.67 15.54
CA GLY A 62 -22.02 -5.95 15.13
C GLY A 62 -21.87 -4.42 15.13
N THR A 63 -20.68 -3.90 15.45
CA THR A 63 -20.35 -2.48 15.54
C THR A 63 -19.18 -2.16 14.61
N THR A 64 -19.26 -1.03 13.90
CA THR A 64 -18.18 -0.49 13.05
C THR A 64 -17.16 0.23 13.91
N GLU A 65 -16.45 -0.50 14.77
CA GLU A 65 -15.30 0.06 15.49
C GLU A 65 -14.04 -0.59 14.91
N ALA A 66 -13.19 0.25 14.31
CA ALA A 66 -11.91 -0.18 13.76
C ALA A 66 -11.07 -0.80 14.90
N PRO A 67 -10.33 -1.89 14.65
CA PRO A 67 -9.45 -2.44 15.67
C PRO A 67 -8.46 -1.36 16.10
N GLU A 68 -8.53 -0.96 17.37
CA GLU A 68 -7.45 -0.25 18.06
C GLU A 68 -6.28 -1.22 18.31
N GLU A 69 -5.73 -1.83 17.26
CA GLU A 69 -4.37 -2.36 17.38
C GLU A 69 -3.43 -1.17 17.14
N PRO A 70 -2.69 -0.71 18.15
CA PRO A 70 -1.78 0.40 17.96
C PRO A 70 -0.73 -0.04 16.93
N LEU A 71 -0.75 0.58 15.74
CA LEU A 71 0.35 0.50 14.77
C LEU A 71 1.67 0.58 15.53
N ALA A 72 2.58 -0.35 15.25
CA ALA A 72 3.87 -0.35 15.91
C ALA A 72 4.58 0.99 15.65
N GLU A 73 5.39 1.48 16.59
CA GLU A 73 5.99 2.82 16.52
C GLU A 73 6.74 3.07 15.20
N TRP A 74 7.40 2.04 14.66
CA TRP A 74 8.11 2.10 13.38
C TRP A 74 7.18 2.20 12.16
N GLU A 75 5.97 1.62 12.20
CA GLU A 75 4.98 1.76 11.12
C GLU A 75 4.39 3.17 11.09
N ARG A 76 4.23 3.80 12.27
CA ARG A 76 3.76 5.18 12.40
C ARG A 76 4.76 6.18 11.83
N GLU A 77 6.05 6.01 12.17
CA GLU A 77 7.13 6.87 11.70
C GLU A 77 7.27 6.81 10.17
N LEU A 78 7.13 5.62 9.58
CA LEU A 78 7.15 5.44 8.12
C LEU A 78 5.96 6.16 7.44
N LEU A 79 4.78 6.07 8.05
CA LEU A 79 3.56 6.68 7.52
C LEU A 79 3.62 8.22 7.59
N GLU A 80 4.14 8.78 8.69
CA GLU A 80 4.35 10.23 8.84
C GLU A 80 5.46 10.76 7.92
N GLY A 81 6.52 9.99 7.71
CA GLY A 81 7.58 10.31 6.75
C GLY A 81 7.05 10.36 5.31
N SER A 82 6.27 9.36 4.90
CA SER A 82 5.68 9.31 3.55
C SER A 82 4.66 10.43 3.29
N LYS A 83 3.88 10.82 4.32
CA LYS A 83 2.93 11.93 4.24
C LYS A 83 3.61 13.29 4.05
N THR A 84 4.86 13.42 4.50
CA THR A 84 5.66 14.65 4.33
C THR A 84 6.25 14.73 2.92
N GLU A 85 6.51 13.60 2.26
CA GLU A 85 7.05 13.53 0.89
C GLU A 85 5.99 13.77 -0.21
N GLU A 86 4.71 13.43 0.05
CA GLU A 86 3.60 13.55 -0.92
C GLU A 86 2.96 14.96 -1.00
N ALA A 87 3.40 15.92 -0.17
CA ALA A 87 2.89 17.29 -0.16
C ALA A 87 3.98 18.30 -0.59
N PRO A 88 4.30 18.41 -1.89
CA PRO A 88 3.70 19.52 -2.65
C PRO A 88 3.55 19.22 -4.15
N ALA A 89 2.31 19.07 -4.64
CA ALA A 89 2.02 19.16 -6.07
C ALA A 89 0.69 19.88 -6.41
N ALA A 90 0.01 20.49 -5.42
CA ALA A 90 -1.31 21.07 -5.60
C ALA A 90 -1.40 22.60 -5.41
N GLU A 91 -0.28 23.33 -5.33
CA GLU A 91 -0.33 24.79 -5.20
C GLU A 91 0.69 25.49 -6.11
N ALA A 92 0.32 25.64 -7.39
CA ALA A 92 0.94 26.58 -8.31
C ALA A 92 -0.07 26.97 -9.41
N ALA A 93 -1.10 27.73 -9.05
CA ALA A 93 -1.82 28.57 -9.99
C ALA A 93 -1.26 30.00 -9.87
N PRO A 94 -0.50 30.53 -10.85
CA PRO A 94 -0.17 31.94 -10.84
C PRO A 94 -1.37 32.74 -11.35
N ALA A 95 -1.86 33.64 -10.50
CA ALA A 95 -2.75 34.73 -10.89
C ALA A 95 -1.92 36.00 -11.16
N ALA A 96 -2.43 36.79 -12.12
CA ALA A 96 -2.12 38.18 -12.50
C ALA A 96 -1.02 38.41 -13.56
N GLU A 97 -1.41 38.96 -14.73
CA GLU A 97 -1.32 40.40 -15.03
C GLU A 97 -2.19 40.75 -16.27
N GLU A 98 -2.36 42.04 -16.51
CA GLU A 98 -3.55 42.77 -16.96
C GLU A 98 -3.40 43.37 -18.38
N ALA A 99 -4.54 43.53 -19.08
CA ALA A 99 -4.89 44.52 -20.12
C ALA A 99 -4.13 44.65 -21.48
N ALA A 100 -4.99 44.88 -22.49
CA ALA A 100 -4.85 45.74 -23.68
C ALA A 100 -4.62 45.07 -25.07
N ALA A 101 -5.60 45.33 -25.95
CA ALA A 101 -5.67 45.13 -27.41
C ALA A 101 -4.56 45.93 -28.17
N PRO A 102 -4.34 45.85 -29.52
CA PRO A 102 -5.34 45.60 -30.59
C PRO A 102 -4.89 44.81 -31.85
N ALA A 103 -5.86 44.49 -32.71
CA ALA A 103 -5.73 44.44 -34.18
C ALA A 103 -7.10 44.77 -34.80
#